data_AF-A0A920JX74-F1
#
_entry.id   AF-A0A920JX74-F1
#
_cell.length_a   1.000
_cell.length_b   1.000
_cell.length_c   1.000
_cell.angle_alpha   90.00
_cell.angle_beta   90.00
_cell.angle_gamma   90.00
#
_symmetry.space_group_name_H-M   'P 1'
#
loop_
_entity.id
_entity.type
_entity.pdbx_description
1 polymer ?
#
loop_
_entity_poly.entity_id
_entity_poly.type
_entity_poly.pdbx_seq_one_letter_code
_entity_poly.pdbx_strand_id
1 'polypeptide(L)'
;MAEFSEQGGSSTMDPSRFRRYVTSRVMSKVIETKSLRRSRHRAEKKRKKNNLPHIVEYFHQLNDGYSHLTAQIISRLKSKYNIEIKCYLVSETDGANNPEPDLLAKYALEDSSQISRHFNLSFNFNKRPDRDVIKKASKIIANLTDDARTENLETISTLVWSNDIQALEKLSENLEIGDVNDEFAERFIQQGNERRSQLGHYSGAMFFYGDEWYWEWIGFITWSEDSWS
;
A
#
# COMPACT_ATOMS: atom_id res chain seq x y z
N MET A 1 -42.41 -1.02 12.64
CA MET A 1 -41.23 -1.90 12.77
C MET A 1 -41.44 -3.04 11.81
N ALA A 2 -40.61 -3.17 10.77
CA ALA A 2 -40.71 -4.30 9.85
C ALA A 2 -39.75 -5.39 10.34
N GLU A 3 -40.30 -6.48 10.86
CA GLU A 3 -39.57 -7.73 11.10
C GLU A 3 -39.24 -8.37 9.75
N PHE A 4 -37.95 -8.49 9.44
CA PHE A 4 -37.48 -9.31 8.33
C PHE A 4 -37.14 -10.70 8.87
N SER A 5 -37.78 -11.74 8.33
CA SER A 5 -37.50 -13.13 8.68
C SER A 5 -36.20 -13.61 8.04
N GLU A 6 -35.34 -14.27 8.81
CA GLU A 6 -34.12 -14.90 8.30
C GLU A 6 -34.43 -15.95 7.23
N GLN A 7 -33.90 -15.74 6.02
CA GLN A 7 -33.79 -16.80 5.03
C GLN A 7 -32.49 -17.56 5.27
N GLY A 8 -32.58 -18.74 5.88
CA GLY A 8 -31.44 -19.63 6.07
C GLY A 8 -30.79 -20.00 4.73
N GLY A 9 -29.47 -19.83 4.64
CA GLY A 9 -28.68 -20.03 3.43
C GLY A 9 -27.43 -19.15 3.43
N SER A 10 -26.53 -19.28 2.43
CA SER A 10 -25.19 -18.68 2.34
C SER A 10 -25.09 -17.14 2.42
N SER A 11 -26.17 -16.45 2.74
CA SER A 11 -26.27 -15.00 2.91
C SER A 11 -26.90 -14.62 4.25
N THR A 12 -26.50 -15.28 5.34
CA THR A 12 -26.83 -14.82 6.70
C THR A 12 -26.12 -13.49 6.96
N MET A 13 -26.85 -12.45 7.41
CA MET A 13 -26.30 -11.09 7.57
C MET A 13 -25.35 -10.93 8.77
N ASP A 14 -25.18 -11.95 9.60
CA ASP A 14 -24.16 -11.97 10.64
C ASP A 14 -23.46 -13.33 10.77
N PRO A 15 -22.52 -13.68 9.85
CA PRO A 15 -21.76 -14.90 9.97
C PRO A 15 -20.77 -14.76 11.13
N SER A 16 -20.72 -15.76 12.01
CA SER A 16 -19.76 -15.82 13.12
C SER A 16 -18.32 -15.56 12.64
N ARG A 17 -17.47 -14.97 13.49
CA ARG A 17 -16.10 -14.56 13.12
C ARG A 17 -15.30 -15.66 12.42
N PHE A 18 -15.48 -16.91 12.86
CA PHE A 18 -14.89 -18.09 12.25
C PHE A 18 -15.45 -18.38 10.86
N ARG A 19 -16.78 -18.31 10.69
CA ARG A 19 -17.42 -18.53 9.39
C ARG A 19 -17.01 -17.45 8.41
N ARG A 20 -16.97 -16.18 8.82
CA ARG A 20 -16.51 -15.03 8.02
C ARG A 20 -15.04 -15.18 7.58
N TYR A 21 -14.18 -15.68 8.47
CA TYR A 21 -12.78 -16.01 8.16
C TYR A 21 -12.65 -17.18 7.15
N VAL A 22 -13.48 -18.21 7.28
CA VAL A 22 -13.49 -19.34 6.34
C VAL A 22 -14.07 -18.92 4.98
N THR A 23 -15.17 -18.17 4.94
CA THR A 23 -15.71 -17.67 3.66
C THR A 23 -14.77 -16.70 2.98
N SER A 24 -14.06 -15.81 3.69
CA SER A 24 -13.08 -14.93 3.04
C SER A 24 -11.94 -15.75 2.43
N ARG A 25 -11.40 -16.73 3.15
CA ARG A 25 -10.32 -17.58 2.67
C ARG A 25 -10.73 -18.50 1.51
N VAL A 26 -11.97 -18.97 1.51
CA VAL A 26 -12.54 -19.77 0.41
C VAL A 26 -12.91 -18.90 -0.79
N MET A 27 -13.52 -17.73 -0.59
CA MET A 27 -13.83 -16.78 -1.67
C MET A 27 -12.55 -16.28 -2.35
N SER A 28 -11.48 -15.98 -1.60
CA SER A 28 -10.16 -15.65 -2.17
C SER A 28 -9.60 -16.79 -3.04
N LYS A 29 -9.83 -18.06 -2.68
CA LYS A 29 -9.43 -19.22 -3.49
C LYS A 29 -10.34 -19.47 -4.70
N VAL A 30 -11.61 -19.07 -4.63
CA VAL A 30 -12.62 -19.29 -5.69
C VAL A 30 -12.59 -18.19 -6.76
N ILE A 31 -12.04 -17.01 -6.45
CA ILE A 31 -11.85 -15.90 -7.41
C ILE A 31 -10.63 -16.12 -8.34
N GLU A 32 -9.89 -17.23 -8.20
CA GLU A 32 -8.75 -17.50 -9.07
C GLU A 32 -9.18 -18.11 -10.42
N THR A 33 -9.29 -17.27 -11.45
CA THR A 33 -9.62 -17.76 -12.79
C THR A 33 -8.46 -18.55 -13.40
N LYS A 34 -8.76 -19.53 -14.26
CA LYS A 34 -7.74 -20.25 -15.06
C LYS A 34 -6.84 -19.30 -15.87
N SER A 35 -7.35 -18.12 -16.22
CA SER A 35 -6.59 -17.08 -16.93
C SER A 35 -5.52 -16.46 -16.02
N LEU A 36 -5.87 -16.12 -14.79
CA LEU A 36 -4.96 -15.55 -13.79
C LEU A 36 -3.79 -16.50 -13.49
N ARG A 37 -4.10 -17.78 -13.22
CA ARG A 37 -3.05 -18.82 -13.02
C ARG A 37 -2.08 -18.92 -14.19
N ARG A 38 -2.59 -18.84 -15.42
CA ARG A 38 -1.75 -18.88 -16.63
C ARG A 38 -0.87 -17.64 -16.75
N SER A 39 -1.38 -16.47 -16.37
CA SER A 39 -0.61 -15.23 -16.33
C SER A 39 0.56 -15.35 -15.35
N ARG A 40 0.27 -15.71 -14.09
CA ARG A 40 1.26 -15.94 -13.03
C ARG A 40 2.34 -16.93 -13.43
N HIS A 41 1.94 -18.07 -14.01
CA HIS A 41 2.90 -19.08 -14.46
C HIS A 41 3.81 -18.56 -15.58
N ARG A 42 3.29 -17.76 -16.51
CA ARG A 42 4.10 -17.13 -17.57
C ARG A 42 5.08 -16.11 -17.00
N ALA A 43 4.63 -15.25 -16.09
CA ALA A 43 5.46 -14.27 -15.40
C ALA A 43 6.60 -14.95 -14.63
N GLU A 44 6.29 -16.00 -13.87
CA GLU A 44 7.27 -16.75 -13.08
C GLU A 44 8.27 -17.50 -13.98
N LYS A 45 7.79 -18.10 -15.08
CA LYS A 45 8.67 -18.73 -16.08
C LYS A 45 9.63 -17.71 -16.71
N LYS A 46 9.14 -16.50 -17.03
CA LYS A 46 9.96 -15.41 -17.58
C LYS A 46 11.02 -14.95 -16.57
N ARG A 47 10.65 -14.79 -15.29
CA ARG A 47 11.57 -14.42 -14.21
C ARG A 47 12.69 -15.45 -14.06
N LYS A 48 12.34 -16.73 -13.90
CA LYS A 48 13.32 -17.83 -13.77
C LYS A 48 14.23 -17.94 -14.99
N LYS A 49 13.68 -17.82 -16.20
CA LYS A 49 14.46 -17.87 -17.45
C LYS A 49 15.54 -16.78 -17.51
N ASN A 50 15.25 -15.60 -16.96
CA ASN A 50 16.16 -14.45 -16.98
C ASN A 50 16.98 -14.32 -15.68
N ASN A 51 16.91 -15.29 -14.76
CA ASN A 51 17.56 -15.26 -13.44
C ASN A 51 17.32 -13.97 -12.65
N LEU A 52 16.09 -13.44 -12.73
CA LEU A 52 15.72 -12.19 -12.06
C LEU A 52 15.27 -12.44 -10.62
N PRO A 53 15.56 -11.53 -9.67
CA PRO A 53 15.01 -11.58 -8.32
C PRO A 53 13.49 -11.33 -8.33
N HIS A 54 12.84 -11.56 -7.18
CA HIS A 54 11.45 -11.18 -6.97
C HIS A 54 11.38 -9.68 -6.68
N ILE A 55 11.07 -8.87 -7.71
CA ILE A 55 10.95 -7.41 -7.58
C ILE A 55 9.47 -7.06 -7.47
N VAL A 56 9.09 -6.48 -6.34
CA VAL A 56 7.75 -5.95 -6.09
C VAL A 56 7.82 -4.42 -6.21
N GLU A 57 6.99 -3.84 -7.07
CA GLU A 57 6.85 -2.38 -7.16
C GLU A 57 5.74 -1.95 -6.19
N TYR A 58 6.03 -1.03 -5.29
CA TYR A 58 5.09 -0.52 -4.30
C TYR A 58 4.86 0.97 -4.49
N PHE A 59 3.61 1.40 -4.58
CA PHE A 59 3.25 2.80 -4.83
C PHE A 59 2.70 3.42 -3.54
N HIS A 60 3.54 4.22 -2.88
CA HIS A 60 3.24 4.85 -1.60
C HIS A 60 2.70 6.27 -1.80
N GLN A 61 1.59 6.60 -1.14
CA GLN A 61 1.05 7.94 -1.09
C GLN A 61 1.09 8.46 0.36
N LEU A 62 1.78 9.57 0.59
CA LEU A 62 2.13 10.03 1.96
C LEU A 62 0.92 10.41 2.83
N ASN A 63 -0.18 10.80 2.20
CA ASN A 63 -1.39 11.26 2.88
C ASN A 63 -2.57 10.27 2.73
N ASP A 64 -2.27 9.03 2.37
CA ASP A 64 -3.21 7.91 2.30
C ASP A 64 -3.03 6.99 3.51
N GLY A 65 -4.14 6.68 4.19
CA GLY A 65 -4.11 5.90 5.43
C GLY A 65 -3.72 4.44 5.18
N TYR A 66 -4.14 3.88 4.05
CA TYR A 66 -3.76 2.52 3.63
C TYR A 66 -2.26 2.42 3.34
N SER A 67 -1.70 3.47 2.74
CA SER A 67 -0.25 3.60 2.51
C SER A 67 0.51 3.64 3.83
N HIS A 68 -0.01 4.30 4.87
CA HIS A 68 0.58 4.31 6.21
C HIS A 68 0.53 2.94 6.89
N LEU A 69 -0.60 2.24 6.82
CA LEU A 69 -0.72 0.87 7.34
C LEU A 69 0.29 -0.07 6.67
N THR A 70 0.45 0.07 5.35
CA THR A 70 1.39 -0.72 4.57
C THR A 70 2.84 -0.41 4.94
N ALA A 71 3.16 0.86 5.24
CA ALA A 71 4.50 1.25 5.68
C ALA A 71 4.95 0.50 6.94
N GLN A 72 4.04 0.19 7.87
CA GLN A 72 4.33 -0.54 9.13
C GLN A 72 4.75 -2.01 8.97
N ILE A 73 4.60 -2.56 7.76
CA ILE A 73 4.84 -3.98 7.50
C ILE A 73 5.73 -4.23 6.28
N ILE A 74 6.04 -3.19 5.50
CA ILE A 74 6.78 -3.34 4.24
C ILE A 74 8.16 -3.98 4.45
N SER A 75 8.86 -3.62 5.51
CA SER A 75 10.14 -4.22 5.90
C SER A 75 9.99 -5.69 6.33
N ARG A 76 8.86 -6.04 6.97
CA ARG A 76 8.53 -7.42 7.34
C ARG A 76 8.19 -8.27 6.11
N LEU A 77 7.53 -7.69 5.10
CA LEU A 77 7.28 -8.35 3.83
C LEU A 77 8.60 -8.64 3.09
N LYS A 78 9.48 -7.64 3.04
CA LYS A 78 10.82 -7.77 2.44
C LYS A 78 11.59 -8.96 3.02
N SER A 79 11.66 -9.04 4.35
CA SER A 79 12.39 -10.10 5.05
C SER A 79 11.70 -11.47 5.00
N LYS A 80 10.37 -11.54 5.13
CA LYS A 80 9.62 -12.80 5.12
C LYS A 80 9.69 -13.52 3.78
N TYR A 81 9.62 -12.78 2.68
CA TYR A 81 9.41 -13.35 1.36
C TYR A 81 10.65 -13.32 0.45
N ASN A 82 11.79 -12.81 0.94
CA ASN A 82 13.02 -12.66 0.14
C ASN A 82 12.76 -11.91 -1.18
N ILE A 83 12.21 -10.71 -1.05
CA ILE A 83 11.87 -9.82 -2.17
C ILE A 83 12.72 -8.57 -2.16
N GLU A 84 12.90 -8.01 -3.34
CA GLU A 84 13.28 -6.62 -3.52
C GLU A 84 12.00 -5.78 -3.63
N ILE A 85 11.99 -4.63 -2.95
CA ILE A 85 10.87 -3.70 -3.00
C ILE A 85 11.35 -2.41 -3.65
N LYS A 86 10.78 -2.10 -4.81
CA LYS A 86 10.93 -0.80 -5.46
C LYS A 86 9.79 0.10 -5.02
N CYS A 87 10.06 0.94 -4.04
CA CYS A 87 9.10 1.94 -3.60
C CYS A 87 9.02 3.05 -4.66
N TYR A 88 7.81 3.52 -4.98
CA TYR A 88 7.53 4.67 -5.82
C TYR A 88 6.67 5.62 -5.00
N LEU A 89 7.11 6.87 -4.87
CA LEU A 89 6.29 7.90 -4.25
C LEU A 89 5.32 8.44 -5.29
N VAL A 90 4.04 8.51 -4.95
CA VAL A 90 2.98 8.97 -5.87
C VAL A 90 2.11 10.03 -5.22
N SER A 91 1.52 10.89 -6.04
CA SER A 91 0.53 11.87 -5.60
C SER A 91 -0.87 11.26 -5.54
N GLU A 92 -1.79 11.99 -4.91
CA GLU A 92 -3.22 11.78 -5.13
C GLU A 92 -3.56 11.87 -6.62
N THR A 93 -4.63 11.16 -7.00
CA THR A 93 -5.19 11.28 -8.34
C THR A 93 -6.10 12.49 -8.39
N ASP A 94 -5.77 13.44 -9.26
CA ASP A 94 -6.66 14.55 -9.60
C ASP A 94 -7.49 14.17 -10.84
N GLY A 95 -8.80 14.42 -10.83
CA GLY A 95 -9.65 14.37 -12.03
C GLY A 95 -10.92 13.50 -11.94
N ALA A 96 -11.54 13.27 -13.12
CA ALA A 96 -12.89 12.70 -13.29
C ALA A 96 -13.10 11.28 -12.72
N ASN A 97 -12.04 10.57 -12.35
CA ASN A 97 -12.09 9.25 -11.72
C ASN A 97 -12.19 9.30 -10.19
N ASN A 98 -12.29 10.50 -9.60
CA ASN A 98 -12.46 10.73 -8.18
C ASN A 98 -13.70 11.61 -7.95
N PRO A 99 -14.92 11.05 -8.01
CA PRO A 99 -16.15 11.84 -8.01
C PRO A 99 -16.40 12.61 -6.70
N GLU A 100 -15.80 12.19 -5.58
CA GLU A 100 -16.00 12.82 -4.25
C GLU A 100 -14.74 12.74 -3.36
N PRO A 101 -13.68 13.53 -3.66
CA PRO A 101 -12.37 13.41 -3.02
C PRO A 101 -12.42 13.59 -1.49
N ASP A 102 -13.23 14.53 -0.99
CA ASP A 102 -13.32 14.82 0.44
C ASP A 102 -14.03 13.70 1.24
N LEU A 103 -15.08 13.10 0.66
CA LEU A 103 -15.78 11.97 1.27
C LEU A 103 -14.90 10.72 1.26
N LEU A 104 -14.23 10.44 0.13
CA LEU A 104 -13.30 9.32 0.02
C LEU A 104 -12.13 9.45 0.99
N ALA A 105 -11.59 10.66 1.15
CA ALA A 105 -10.57 10.98 2.13
C ALA A 105 -11.04 10.71 3.58
N LYS A 106 -12.28 11.09 3.91
CA LYS A 106 -12.87 10.81 5.23
C LYS A 106 -13.05 9.31 5.47
N TYR A 107 -13.60 8.58 4.50
CA TYR A 107 -13.79 7.14 4.62
C TYR A 107 -12.47 6.40 4.73
N ALA A 108 -11.44 6.80 3.99
CA ALA A 108 -10.11 6.21 4.10
C ALA A 108 -9.52 6.32 5.53
N LEU A 109 -9.77 7.42 6.25
CA LEU A 109 -9.35 7.57 7.65
C LEU A 109 -10.09 6.58 8.57
N GLU A 110 -11.42 6.52 8.43
CA GLU A 110 -12.27 5.65 9.24
C GLU A 110 -11.92 4.16 9.00
N ASP A 111 -11.75 3.78 7.73
CA ASP A 111 -11.38 2.43 7.33
C ASP A 111 -9.98 2.05 7.83
N SER A 112 -9.00 2.95 7.69
CA SER A 112 -7.65 2.70 8.19
C SER A 112 -7.63 2.46 9.70
N SER A 113 -8.43 3.23 10.46
CA SER A 113 -8.60 3.01 11.90
C SER A 113 -9.22 1.65 12.20
N GLN A 114 -10.22 1.20 11.43
CA GLN A 114 -10.86 -0.10 11.64
C GLN A 114 -9.95 -1.28 11.26
N ILE A 115 -9.24 -1.18 10.14
CA ILE A 115 -8.31 -2.20 9.65
C ILE A 115 -7.15 -2.38 10.65
N SER A 116 -6.57 -1.28 11.12
CA SER A 116 -5.42 -1.34 12.03
C SER A 116 -5.66 -2.21 13.27
N ARG A 117 -6.86 -2.10 13.87
CA ARG A 117 -7.29 -2.90 15.03
C ARG A 117 -7.31 -4.40 14.77
N HIS A 118 -7.60 -4.82 13.54
CA HIS A 118 -7.69 -6.24 13.19
C HIS A 118 -6.33 -6.88 12.90
N PHE A 119 -5.36 -6.06 12.50
CA PHE A 119 -4.05 -6.53 12.04
C PHE A 119 -2.89 -6.17 12.98
N ASN A 120 -3.21 -5.70 14.20
CA ASN A 120 -2.23 -5.26 15.19
C ASN A 120 -1.27 -4.19 14.62
N LEU A 121 -1.84 -3.27 13.84
CA LEU A 121 -1.20 -2.07 13.31
C LEU A 121 -1.69 -0.85 14.09
N SER A 122 -0.97 0.26 13.97
CA SER A 122 -1.30 1.51 14.67
C SER A 122 -1.91 2.52 13.70
N PHE A 123 -3.13 2.99 13.98
CA PHE A 123 -3.71 4.11 13.23
C PHE A 123 -4.63 4.93 14.15
N ASN A 124 -4.06 5.99 14.72
CA ASN A 124 -4.72 6.83 15.72
C ASN A 124 -4.84 8.29 15.24
N PHE A 125 -5.09 8.47 13.94
CA PHE A 125 -5.18 9.79 13.30
C PHE A 125 -6.61 10.08 12.88
N ASN A 126 -7.05 11.32 13.13
CA ASN A 126 -8.39 11.81 12.80
C ASN A 126 -8.38 12.91 11.73
N LYS A 127 -7.18 13.32 11.28
CA LYS A 127 -6.96 14.36 10.28
C LYS A 127 -5.85 13.90 9.34
N ARG A 128 -5.96 14.28 8.06
CA ARG A 128 -4.90 14.06 7.08
C ARG A 128 -3.66 14.93 7.37
N PRO A 129 -2.47 14.50 6.94
CA PRO A 129 -1.26 15.30 7.03
C PRO A 129 -1.37 16.64 6.29
N ASP A 130 -0.72 17.68 6.84
CA ASP A 130 -0.63 19.01 6.23
C ASP A 130 0.36 19.02 5.06
N ARG A 131 0.24 20.00 4.15
CA ARG A 131 1.06 20.05 2.93
C ARG A 131 2.55 20.18 3.20
N ASP A 132 2.93 20.94 4.22
CA ASP A 132 4.34 21.21 4.52
C ASP A 132 5.08 19.96 5.02
N VAL A 133 4.41 19.13 5.83
CA VAL A 133 4.99 17.86 6.31
C VAL A 133 5.12 16.86 5.17
N ILE A 134 4.13 16.80 4.26
CA ILE A 134 4.19 15.96 3.04
C ILE A 134 5.35 16.40 2.16
N LYS A 135 5.51 17.72 1.95
CA LYS A 135 6.59 18.29 1.13
C LYS A 135 7.96 17.94 1.70
N LYS A 136 8.15 18.11 3.01
CA LYS A 136 9.42 17.75 3.69
C LYS A 136 9.71 16.26 3.58
N ALA A 137 8.74 15.40 3.86
CA ALA A 137 8.90 13.95 3.75
C ALA A 137 9.19 13.48 2.32
N SER A 138 8.58 14.13 1.32
CA SER A 138 8.83 13.84 -0.10
C SER A 138 10.30 14.06 -0.47
N LYS A 139 10.92 15.13 0.03
CA LYS A 139 12.36 15.39 -0.17
C LYS A 139 13.24 14.32 0.46
N ILE A 140 12.93 13.95 1.69
CA ILE A 140 13.63 12.90 2.44
C ILE A 140 13.57 11.60 1.64
N ILE A 141 12.37 11.13 1.29
CA ILE A 141 12.18 9.88 0.55
C ILE A 141 12.89 9.93 -0.80
N ALA A 142 12.81 11.03 -1.55
CA ALA A 142 13.42 11.14 -2.87
C ALA A 142 14.96 10.96 -2.86
N ASN A 143 15.63 11.22 -1.73
CA ASN A 143 17.09 11.08 -1.61
C ASN A 143 17.55 9.74 -1.02
N LEU A 144 16.62 8.90 -0.59
CA LEU A 144 16.94 7.60 -0.04
C LEU A 144 17.08 6.55 -1.15
N THR A 145 18.01 5.63 -0.97
CA THR A 145 18.09 4.40 -1.79
C THR A 145 16.83 3.55 -1.60
N ASP A 146 16.55 2.61 -2.50
CA ASP A 146 15.37 1.73 -2.40
C ASP A 146 15.31 0.98 -1.05
N ASP A 147 16.46 0.51 -0.59
CA ASP A 147 16.59 -0.18 0.70
C ASP A 147 16.32 0.76 1.86
N ALA A 148 17.00 1.91 1.91
CA ALA A 148 16.82 2.89 2.97
C ALA A 148 15.41 3.47 3.00
N ARG A 149 14.77 3.64 1.82
CA ARG A 149 13.35 4.03 1.73
C ARG A 149 12.46 3.02 2.41
N THR A 150 12.63 1.74 2.08
CA THR A 150 11.81 0.67 2.65
C THR A 150 12.00 0.57 4.16
N GLU A 151 13.25 0.67 4.64
CA GLU A 151 13.61 0.60 6.05
C GLU A 151 13.07 1.76 6.87
N ASN A 152 13.07 2.98 6.32
CA ASN A 152 12.64 4.19 7.02
C ASN A 152 11.16 4.55 6.77
N LEU A 153 10.44 3.81 5.92
CA LEU A 153 9.11 4.22 5.46
C LEU A 153 8.10 4.31 6.59
N GLU A 154 8.11 3.35 7.52
CA GLU A 154 7.24 3.35 8.70
C GLU A 154 7.45 4.61 9.54
N THR A 155 8.71 4.93 9.85
CA THR A 155 9.08 6.11 10.63
C THR A 155 8.66 7.40 9.92
N ILE A 156 9.05 7.57 8.65
CA ILE A 156 8.70 8.77 7.87
C ILE A 156 7.19 8.93 7.78
N SER A 157 6.46 7.86 7.46
CA SER A 157 5.02 7.88 7.35
C SER A 157 4.37 8.23 8.70
N THR A 158 4.86 7.69 9.81
CA THR A 158 4.36 8.04 11.16
C THR A 158 4.54 9.52 11.46
N LEU A 159 5.70 10.10 11.18
CA LEU A 159 5.98 11.52 11.40
C LEU A 159 5.14 12.44 10.52
N VAL A 160 4.86 12.01 9.28
CA VAL A 160 3.94 12.70 8.37
C VAL A 160 2.53 12.73 8.95
N TRP A 161 2.04 11.58 9.42
CA TRP A 161 0.71 11.47 10.00
C TRP A 161 0.55 12.17 11.34
N SER A 162 1.62 12.28 12.13
CA SER A 162 1.64 13.09 13.35
C SER A 162 1.89 14.59 13.11
N ASN A 163 2.09 15.02 11.85
CA ASN A 163 2.48 16.39 11.48
C ASN A 163 3.75 16.89 12.22
N ASP A 164 4.68 15.99 12.51
CA ASP A 164 5.91 16.31 13.26
C ASP A 164 7.06 16.68 12.30
N ILE A 165 7.01 17.91 11.81
CA ILE A 165 8.01 18.43 10.87
C ILE A 165 9.41 18.53 11.51
N GLN A 166 9.50 18.83 12.81
CA GLN A 166 10.77 18.95 13.52
C GLN A 166 11.45 17.59 13.67
N ALA A 167 10.69 16.52 13.92
CA ALA A 167 11.23 15.17 13.93
C ALA A 167 11.69 14.73 12.53
N LEU A 168 10.99 15.12 11.46
CA LEU A 168 11.45 14.88 10.09
C LEU A 168 12.76 15.61 9.78
N GLU A 169 12.93 16.84 10.27
CA GLU A 169 14.20 17.57 10.14
C GLU A 169 15.34 16.84 10.82
N LYS A 170 15.17 16.42 12.09
CA LYS A 170 16.16 15.62 12.81
C LYS A 170 16.46 14.30 12.12
N LEU A 171 15.43 13.63 11.57
CA LEU A 171 15.62 12.39 10.81
C LEU A 171 16.45 12.65 9.53
N SER A 172 16.17 13.74 8.81
CA SER A 172 16.93 14.14 7.63
C SER A 172 18.40 14.38 7.95
N GLU A 173 18.69 15.04 9.07
CA GLU A 173 20.05 15.28 9.57
C GLU A 173 20.76 13.97 9.90
N ASN A 174 20.09 13.06 10.63
CA ASN A 174 20.65 11.76 11.01
C ASN A 174 20.91 10.84 9.82
N LEU A 175 20.12 10.97 8.76
CA LEU A 175 20.29 10.23 7.50
C LEU A 175 21.27 10.92 6.54
N GLU A 176 21.89 12.03 6.96
CA GLU A 176 22.82 12.83 6.16
C GLU A 176 22.23 13.29 4.82
N ILE A 177 20.90 13.52 4.79
CA ILE A 177 20.19 13.99 3.60
C ILE A 177 20.40 15.50 3.51
N GLY A 178 21.11 15.93 2.45
CA GLY A 178 21.35 17.35 2.16
C GLY A 178 20.06 18.14 1.90
N ASP A 179 20.19 19.47 1.80
CA ASP A 179 19.05 20.30 1.42
C ASP A 179 18.71 20.09 -0.06
N VAL A 180 17.52 19.56 -0.30
CA VAL A 180 17.07 19.14 -1.62
C VAL A 180 16.04 20.15 -2.10
N ASN A 181 16.22 20.62 -3.34
CA ASN A 181 15.28 21.55 -3.93
C ASN A 181 13.92 20.87 -4.16
N ASP A 182 12.86 21.69 -4.16
CA ASP A 182 11.49 21.18 -4.35
C ASP A 182 11.33 20.45 -5.69
N GLU A 183 12.00 20.95 -6.73
CA GLU A 183 11.95 20.41 -8.09
C GLU A 183 12.41 18.95 -8.18
N PHE A 184 13.44 18.55 -7.43
CA PHE A 184 13.90 17.18 -7.44
C PHE A 184 12.86 16.22 -6.85
N ALA A 185 12.25 16.60 -5.71
CA ALA A 185 11.19 15.82 -5.08
C ALA A 185 9.95 15.73 -5.99
N GLU A 186 9.58 16.83 -6.64
CA GLU A 186 8.47 16.85 -7.60
C GLU A 186 8.73 15.93 -8.80
N ARG A 187 9.93 15.97 -9.39
CA ARG A 187 10.32 15.06 -10.48
C ARG A 187 10.29 13.60 -10.05
N PHE A 188 10.68 13.31 -8.81
CA PHE A 188 10.65 11.96 -8.25
C PHE A 188 9.22 11.43 -8.12
N ILE A 189 8.30 12.26 -7.61
CA ILE A 189 6.87 11.94 -7.54
C ILE A 189 6.29 11.76 -8.95
N GLN A 190 6.66 12.62 -9.89
CA GLN A 190 6.22 12.52 -11.28
C GLN A 190 6.63 11.19 -11.93
N GLN A 191 7.87 10.73 -11.71
CA GLN A 191 8.31 9.42 -12.20
C GLN A 191 7.48 8.27 -11.61
N GLY A 192 7.14 8.33 -10.32
CA GLY A 192 6.24 7.37 -9.69
C GLY A 192 4.85 7.37 -10.30
N ASN A 193 4.29 8.56 -10.55
CA ASN A 193 2.99 8.73 -11.19
C ASN A 193 2.97 8.21 -12.64
N GLU A 194 4.01 8.50 -13.41
CA GLU A 194 4.16 8.01 -14.78
C GLU A 194 4.26 6.48 -14.80
N ARG A 195 5.05 5.88 -13.89
CA ARG A 195 5.15 4.42 -13.77
C ARG A 195 3.81 3.81 -13.40
N ARG A 196 3.10 4.37 -12.42
CA ARG A 196 1.76 3.92 -11.99
C ARG A 196 0.76 3.97 -13.15
N SER A 197 0.78 5.05 -13.93
CA SER A 197 -0.08 5.27 -15.10
C SER A 197 0.23 4.31 -16.24
N GLN A 198 1.52 4.08 -16.56
CA GLN A 198 1.96 3.11 -17.57
C GLN A 198 1.48 1.68 -17.26
N LEU A 199 1.39 1.35 -15.97
CA LEU A 199 0.87 0.08 -15.49
C LEU A 199 -0.67 0.05 -15.36
N GLY A 200 -1.35 1.15 -15.69
CA GLY A 200 -2.81 1.23 -15.78
C GLY A 200 -3.55 1.42 -14.44
N HIS A 201 -2.93 2.05 -13.44
CA HIS A 201 -3.54 2.30 -12.14
C HIS A 201 -3.44 3.78 -11.72
N TYR A 202 -4.21 4.13 -10.69
CA TYR A 202 -4.26 5.49 -10.15
C TYR A 202 -4.20 5.60 -8.61
N SER A 203 -4.27 4.51 -7.85
CA SER A 203 -4.39 4.57 -6.37
C SER A 203 -3.02 4.51 -5.69
N GLY A 204 -2.94 5.03 -4.47
CA GLY A 204 -1.85 4.72 -3.53
C GLY A 204 -2.05 3.36 -2.85
N ALA A 205 -1.09 2.96 -2.01
CA ALA A 205 -1.08 1.68 -1.30
C ALA A 205 -1.13 0.42 -2.18
N MET A 206 -0.67 0.53 -3.42
CA MET A 206 -0.76 -0.56 -4.40
C MET A 206 0.57 -1.28 -4.56
N PHE A 207 0.50 -2.60 -4.71
CA PHE A 207 1.64 -3.42 -5.12
C PHE A 207 1.45 -3.91 -6.55
N PHE A 208 2.53 -3.95 -7.32
CA PHE A 208 2.57 -4.54 -8.64
C PHE A 208 3.66 -5.61 -8.70
N TYR A 209 3.27 -6.82 -9.07
CA TYR A 209 4.17 -7.96 -9.20
C TYR A 209 3.64 -8.96 -10.23
N GLY A 210 4.50 -9.48 -11.10
CA GLY A 210 4.14 -10.57 -12.00
C GLY A 210 3.01 -10.22 -12.98
N ASP A 211 3.02 -8.98 -13.48
CA ASP A 211 2.00 -8.42 -14.37
C ASP A 211 0.61 -8.28 -13.73
N GLU A 212 0.53 -8.25 -12.39
CA GLU A 212 -0.70 -8.13 -11.61
C GLU A 212 -0.63 -7.04 -10.55
N TRP A 213 -1.77 -6.38 -10.32
CA TRP A 213 -1.98 -5.43 -9.24
C TRP A 213 -2.56 -6.14 -8.01
N TYR A 214 -2.00 -5.82 -6.85
CA TYR A 214 -2.47 -6.29 -5.55
C TYR A 214 -2.85 -5.08 -4.71
N TRP A 215 -4.10 -5.10 -4.26
CA TRP A 215 -4.68 -4.06 -3.42
C TRP A 215 -4.19 -4.26 -2.00
N GLU A 216 -3.44 -3.26 -1.51
CA GLU A 216 -2.81 -3.26 -0.21
C GLU A 216 -1.95 -4.51 0.07
N TRP A 217 -1.40 -4.56 1.27
CA TRP A 217 -0.61 -5.69 1.72
C TRP A 217 -1.45 -6.97 1.90
N ILE A 218 -2.74 -6.84 2.17
CA ILE A 218 -3.64 -7.99 2.40
C ILE A 218 -3.76 -8.82 1.12
N GLY A 219 -3.95 -8.16 -0.04
CA GLY A 219 -3.96 -8.83 -1.34
C GLY A 219 -2.63 -9.50 -1.64
N PHE A 220 -1.51 -8.83 -1.36
CA PHE A 220 -0.16 -9.37 -1.62
C PHE A 220 0.19 -10.59 -0.75
N ILE A 221 -0.14 -10.56 0.55
CA ILE A 221 0.13 -11.70 1.46
C ILE A 221 -0.64 -12.94 1.03
N THR A 222 -1.93 -12.81 0.66
CA THR A 222 -2.72 -13.97 0.24
C THR A 222 -2.14 -14.67 -0.99
N TRP A 223 -1.50 -13.93 -1.89
CA TRP A 223 -0.89 -14.49 -3.09
C TRP A 223 0.47 -15.14 -2.85
N SER A 224 1.33 -14.50 -2.05
CA SER A 224 2.69 -14.99 -1.76
C SER A 224 2.67 -16.31 -1.00
N GLU A 225 1.70 -16.53 -0.10
CA GLU A 225 1.55 -17.81 0.60
C GLU A 225 1.17 -18.97 -0.34
N ASP A 226 0.37 -18.71 -1.38
CA ASP A 226 -0.10 -19.72 -2.33
C ASP A 226 0.87 -19.98 -3.50
N SER A 227 1.77 -19.03 -3.81
CA SER A 227 2.62 -19.09 -5.02
C SER A 227 4.09 -19.38 -4.76
N TRP A 228 4.60 -19.10 -3.55
CA TRP A 228 6.03 -19.20 -3.22
C TRP A 228 6.37 -20.34 -2.25
N SER A 229 5.38 -21.19 -1.96
CA SER A 229 5.57 -22.53 -1.39
C SER A 229 5.99 -23.52 -2.47
#